data_AF-A0A833MSH5-F1
#
_entry.id   AF-A0A833MSH5-F1
#
_cell.length_a   1.000
_cell.length_b   1.000
_cell.length_c   1.000
_cell.angle_alpha   90.00
_cell.angle_beta   90.00
_cell.angle_gamma   90.00
#
_symmetry.space_group_name_H-M   'P 1'
#
loop_
_entity.id
_entity.type
_entity.pdbx_description
1 polymer ?
#
loop_
_entity_poly.entity_id
_entity_poly.type
_entity_poly.pdbx_seq_one_letter_code
_entity_poly.pdbx_strand_id
1 'polypeptide(L)'
;MADLISASLSPQPRRVRVRAGDTVLADTTRAMELREGGYPPRQYLPAEDVRLDLLTSSNTVTHCPYKGDARYYSFGGRTDIAWRYDQPPAELQAIAGRIAFYRVELD
;
A
#
# COMPACT_ATOMS: atom_id res chain seq x y z
N MET A 1 16.53 -19.61 6.25
CA MET A 1 15.74 -18.36 6.32
C MET A 1 16.04 -17.60 5.05
N ALA A 2 15.08 -17.52 4.12
CA ALA A 2 15.32 -16.90 2.82
C ALA A 2 15.49 -15.40 3.00
N ASP A 3 16.65 -14.88 2.60
CA ASP A 3 16.99 -13.47 2.64
C ASP A 3 15.90 -12.65 1.94
N LEU A 4 15.25 -11.79 2.72
CA LEU A 4 14.54 -10.64 2.23
C LEU A 4 15.59 -9.79 1.51
N ILE A 5 15.64 -9.84 0.18
CA ILE A 5 16.58 -9.04 -0.64
C ILE A 5 16.39 -7.56 -0.26
N SER A 6 17.20 -7.07 0.68
CA SER A 6 17.30 -5.70 1.19
C SER A 6 15.98 -4.92 1.20
N ALA A 7 15.01 -5.32 2.02
CA ALA A 7 13.86 -4.46 2.26
C ALA A 7 14.18 -3.41 3.33
N SER A 8 13.78 -2.16 3.09
CA SER A 8 13.86 -1.08 4.06
C SER A 8 12.56 -0.32 4.16
N LEU A 9 12.26 0.13 5.38
CA LEU A 9 11.08 0.92 5.71
C LEU A 9 11.53 2.25 6.29
N SER A 10 11.04 3.34 5.73
CA SER A 10 11.28 4.69 6.27
C SER A 10 10.01 5.55 6.16
N PRO A 11 9.81 6.54 7.05
CA PRO A 11 8.78 7.55 6.83
C PRO A 11 8.97 8.23 5.47
N GLN A 12 7.87 8.50 4.76
CA GLN A 12 7.88 9.33 3.56
C GLN A 12 7.66 10.80 3.99
N PRO A 13 8.70 11.66 3.94
CA PRO A 13 8.59 13.06 4.40
C PRO A 13 7.68 13.92 3.51
N ARG A 14 7.45 13.50 2.26
CA ARG A 14 6.59 14.21 1.31
C ARG A 14 5.12 13.86 1.53
N ARG A 15 4.22 14.81 1.26
CA ARG A 15 2.78 14.50 1.23
C ARG A 15 2.51 13.52 0.10
N VAL A 16 1.73 12.49 0.39
CA VAL A 16 1.33 11.44 -0.55
C VAL A 16 -0.14 11.61 -0.88
N ARG A 17 -0.46 11.82 -2.16
CA ARG A 17 -1.84 11.89 -2.66
C ARG A 17 -2.12 10.80 -3.68
N VAL A 18 -3.35 10.29 -3.67
CA VAL A 18 -3.81 9.31 -4.65
C VAL A 18 -5.09 9.83 -5.29
N ARG A 19 -5.09 9.90 -6.63
CA ARG A 19 -6.22 10.35 -7.42
C ARG A 19 -6.64 9.31 -8.46
N ALA A 20 -7.94 9.26 -8.73
CA ALA A 20 -8.52 8.57 -9.86
C ALA A 20 -9.41 9.57 -10.63
N GLY A 21 -8.86 10.15 -11.70
CA GLY A 21 -9.45 11.35 -12.30
C GLY A 21 -9.48 12.49 -11.30
N ASP A 22 -10.64 13.13 -11.15
CA ASP A 22 -10.83 14.23 -10.20
C ASP A 22 -11.07 13.77 -8.75
N THR A 23 -11.25 12.47 -8.53
CA THR A 23 -11.53 11.91 -7.20
C THR A 23 -10.24 11.69 -6.42
N VAL A 24 -10.13 12.29 -5.23
CA VAL A 24 -9.05 11.99 -4.26
C VAL A 24 -9.45 10.74 -3.46
N LEU A 25 -8.64 9.69 -3.58
CA LEU A 25 -8.82 8.42 -2.86
C LEU A 25 -8.01 8.36 -1.57
N ALA A 26 -6.90 9.08 -1.49
CA ALA A 26 -6.09 9.16 -0.28
C ALA A 26 -5.27 10.45 -0.24
N ASP A 27 -5.02 10.94 0.96
CA ASP A 27 -4.19 12.12 1.20
C ASP A 27 -3.55 12.06 2.59
N THR A 28 -2.22 11.95 2.67
CA THR A 28 -1.51 11.76 3.94
C THR A 28 -0.12 12.40 3.96
N THR A 29 0.34 12.78 5.15
CA THR A 29 1.74 13.10 5.46
C THR A 29 2.41 12.04 6.34
N ARG A 30 1.75 10.89 6.54
CA ARG A 30 2.15 9.83 7.49
C ARG A 30 2.42 8.49 6.78
N ALA A 31 2.72 8.52 5.48
CA ALA A 31 3.02 7.32 4.72
C ALA A 31 4.36 6.69 5.14
N MET A 32 4.43 5.36 5.06
CA MET A 32 5.67 4.60 5.15
C MET A 32 6.10 4.21 3.74
N GLU A 33 7.36 4.44 3.38
CA GLU A 33 7.92 3.95 2.13
C GLU A 33 8.60 2.61 2.36
N LEU A 34 8.18 1.59 1.61
CA LEU A 34 8.86 0.32 1.48
C LEU A 34 9.72 0.35 0.22
N ARG A 35 11.01 0.07 0.36
CA ARG A 35 11.93 -0.24 -0.74
C ARG A 35 12.33 -1.69 -0.62
N GLU A 36 12.33 -2.42 -1.72
CA GLU A 36 12.73 -3.83 -1.76
C GLU A 36 13.27 -4.19 -3.14
N GLY A 37 14.18 -5.17 -3.18
CA GLY A 37 14.86 -5.55 -4.41
C GLY A 37 13.89 -5.96 -5.52
N GLY A 38 14.08 -5.39 -6.72
CA GLY A 38 13.32 -5.75 -7.91
C GLY A 38 11.95 -5.08 -8.06
N TYR A 39 11.54 -4.21 -7.13
CA TYR A 39 10.26 -3.50 -7.19
C TYR A 39 10.42 -1.98 -7.05
N PRO A 40 9.54 -1.18 -7.67
CA PRO A 40 9.46 0.25 -7.38
C PRO A 40 9.12 0.49 -5.90
N PRO A 41 9.62 1.58 -5.28
CA PRO A 41 9.21 1.95 -3.93
C PRO A 41 7.69 2.08 -3.81
N ARG A 42 7.13 1.61 -2.69
CA ARG A 42 5.70 1.66 -2.42
C ARG A 42 5.42 2.44 -1.14
N GLN A 43 4.52 3.40 -1.24
CA GLN A 43 4.02 4.15 -0.10
C GLN A 43 2.82 3.42 0.47
N TYR A 44 2.91 3.08 1.76
CA TYR A 44 1.87 2.48 2.58
C TYR A 44 1.26 3.57 3.46
N LEU A 45 0.02 3.93 3.12
CA LEU A 45 -0.73 5.00 3.74
C LEU A 45 -1.55 4.45 4.92
N PRO A 46 -1.69 5.18 6.04
CA PRO A 46 -2.63 4.81 7.09
C PRO A 46 -4.04 4.63 6.52
N ALA A 47 -4.75 3.59 6.94
CA ALA A 47 -6.09 3.30 6.42
C ALA A 47 -7.08 4.45 6.69
N GLU A 48 -6.91 5.18 7.79
CA GLU A 48 -7.73 6.34 8.14
C GLU A 48 -7.55 7.55 7.20
N ASP A 49 -6.45 7.60 6.46
CA ASP A 49 -6.18 8.66 5.47
C ASP A 49 -6.60 8.25 4.04
N VAL A 50 -7.20 7.06 3.91
CA VAL A 50 -7.72 6.52 2.65
C VAL A 50 -9.25 6.52 2.70
N ARG A 51 -9.88 7.00 1.63
CA ARG A 51 -11.34 6.95 1.42
C ARG A 51 -11.79 5.54 1.08
N LEU A 52 -11.64 4.62 2.04
CA LEU A 52 -12.05 3.22 1.92
C LEU A 52 -13.55 3.07 1.66
N ASP A 53 -14.37 4.06 2.06
CA ASP A 53 -15.79 4.15 1.75
C ASP A 53 -16.08 4.27 0.25
N LEU A 54 -15.11 4.72 -0.54
CA LEU A 54 -15.20 4.77 -2.00
C LEU A 54 -14.69 3.49 -2.68
N LEU A 55 -13.95 2.65 -1.95
CA LEU A 55 -13.33 1.46 -2.51
C LEU A 55 -14.22 0.23 -2.31
N THR A 56 -14.14 -0.73 -3.23
CA THR A 56 -14.79 -2.03 -3.11
C THR A 56 -13.75 -3.11 -2.91
N SER A 57 -13.91 -3.95 -1.89
CA SER A 57 -13.05 -5.13 -1.71
C SER A 57 -13.14 -6.06 -2.91
N SER A 58 -12.00 -6.54 -3.36
CA SER A 58 -11.88 -7.56 -4.41
C SER A 58 -11.87 -8.96 -3.80
N ASN A 59 -12.31 -9.95 -4.58
CA ASN A 59 -12.11 -11.36 -4.24
C ASN A 59 -10.67 -11.83 -4.51
N THR A 60 -9.83 -10.99 -5.14
CA THR A 60 -8.42 -11.28 -5.37
C THR A 60 -7.68 -11.34 -4.02
N VAL A 61 -7.01 -12.47 -3.79
CA VAL A 61 -6.02 -12.63 -2.73
C VAL A 61 -4.76 -13.19 -3.38
N THR A 62 -3.62 -12.57 -3.12
CA THR A 62 -2.32 -13.10 -3.54
C THR A 62 -1.48 -13.40 -2.31
N HIS A 63 -0.74 -14.51 -2.37
CA HIS A 63 0.18 -14.87 -1.31
C HIS A 63 1.60 -14.43 -1.70
N CYS A 64 2.21 -13.59 -0.86
CA CYS A 64 3.62 -13.26 -0.95
C CYS A 64 4.39 -14.03 0.13
N PRO A 65 5.38 -14.88 -0.21
CA PRO A 65 6.16 -15.63 0.77
C PRO A 65 6.83 -14.78 1.86
N TYR A 66 7.00 -13.48 1.60
CA TYR A 66 7.70 -12.54 2.48
C TYR A 66 6.80 -11.54 3.19
N LYS A 67 5.53 -11.42 2.78
CA LYS A 67 4.59 -10.41 3.32
C LYS A 67 3.26 -10.99 3.80
N GLY A 68 3.01 -12.27 3.53
CA GLY A 68 1.73 -12.91 3.78
C GLY A 68 0.73 -12.60 2.67
N ASP A 69 -0.56 -12.60 3.05
CA ASP A 69 -1.66 -12.46 2.10
C ASP A 69 -2.01 -10.98 1.86
N ALA A 70 -2.05 -10.59 0.59
CA ALA A 70 -2.50 -9.28 0.15
C ALA A 70 -4.01 -9.32 -0.14
N ARG A 71 -4.75 -8.38 0.46
CA ARG A 71 -6.14 -8.08 0.10
C ARG A 71 -6.19 -6.91 -0.86
N TYR A 72 -7.00 -7.00 -1.90
CA TYR A 72 -7.09 -5.98 -2.93
C TYR A 72 -8.40 -5.19 -2.89
N TYR A 73 -8.34 -3.96 -3.41
CA TYR A 73 -9.47 -3.04 -3.51
C TYR A 73 -9.56 -2.43 -4.92
N SER A 74 -10.79 -2.20 -5.36
CA SER A 74 -11.14 -1.68 -6.69
C SER A 74 -11.86 -0.33 -6.56
N PHE A 75 -11.85 0.47 -7.63
CA PHE A 75 -12.58 1.76 -7.69
C PHE A 75 -13.03 2.07 -9.12
N GLY A 76 -14.28 2.51 -9.29
CA GLY A 76 -14.76 3.08 -10.55
C GLY A 76 -14.54 2.19 -11.79
N GLY A 77 -14.77 0.88 -11.65
CA GLY A 77 -14.57 -0.11 -12.72
C GLY A 77 -13.11 -0.55 -12.93
N ARG A 78 -12.14 0.04 -12.21
CA ARG A 78 -10.74 -0.40 -12.23
C ARG A 78 -10.50 -1.42 -11.12
N THR A 79 -10.02 -2.60 -11.51
CA THR A 79 -9.79 -3.73 -10.60
C THR A 79 -8.45 -3.62 -9.87
N ASP A 80 -8.44 -4.00 -8.60
CA ASP A 80 -7.24 -4.26 -7.79
C ASP A 80 -6.21 -3.11 -7.76
N ILE A 81 -6.70 -1.87 -7.68
CA ILE A 81 -5.87 -0.65 -7.74
C ILE A 81 -5.10 -0.36 -6.45
N ALA A 82 -5.51 -0.99 -5.34
CA ALA A 82 -4.89 -0.85 -4.04
C ALA A 82 -4.82 -2.20 -3.34
N TRP A 83 -3.87 -2.34 -2.42
CA TRP A 83 -3.72 -3.57 -1.62
C TRP A 83 -3.31 -3.27 -0.18
N ARG A 84 -3.51 -4.27 0.68
CA ARG A 84 -3.20 -4.24 2.11
C ARG A 84 -2.66 -5.59 2.57
N TYR A 85 -1.71 -5.56 3.49
CA TYR A 85 -1.29 -6.71 4.28
C TYR A 85 -1.81 -6.54 5.71
N ASP A 86 -2.67 -7.44 6.19
CA ASP A 86 -3.22 -7.34 7.55
C ASP A 86 -2.21 -7.75 8.62
N GLN A 87 -1.45 -8.81 8.35
CA GLN A 87 -0.56 -9.45 9.30
C GLN A 87 0.79 -9.79 8.61
N PRO A 88 1.56 -8.78 8.19
CA PRO A 88 2.90 -9.01 7.65
C PRO A 88 3.86 -9.54 8.74
N PRO A 89 5.02 -10.12 8.37
CA PRO A 89 6.06 -10.49 9.33
C PRO A 89 6.55 -9.30 10.18
N ALA A 90 7.19 -9.60 11.30
CA ALA A 90 7.59 -8.60 12.31
C ALA A 90 8.48 -7.48 11.72
N GLU A 91 9.36 -7.82 10.77
CA GLU A 91 10.25 -6.89 10.08
C GLU A 91 9.48 -5.86 9.24
N LEU A 92 8.25 -6.16 8.85
CA LEU A 92 7.37 -5.33 8.03
C LEU A 92 6.14 -4.85 8.82
N GLN A 93 6.14 -4.94 10.15
CA GLN A 93 4.99 -4.58 10.98
C GLN A 93 4.57 -3.11 10.81
N ALA A 94 5.48 -2.21 10.41
CA ALA A 94 5.14 -0.81 10.18
C ALA A 94 4.16 -0.59 9.00
N ILE A 95 3.99 -1.58 8.12
CA ILE A 95 3.00 -1.55 7.03
C ILE A 95 1.73 -2.37 7.32
N ALA A 96 1.63 -3.00 8.49
CA ALA A 96 0.45 -3.76 8.88
C ALA A 96 -0.80 -2.87 8.84
N GLY A 97 -1.82 -3.33 8.11
CA GLY A 97 -3.09 -2.65 7.96
C GLY A 97 -3.07 -1.40 7.08
N ARG A 98 -1.91 -0.98 6.57
CA ARG A 98 -1.77 0.17 5.68
C ARG A 98 -2.13 -0.19 4.24
N ILE A 99 -2.57 0.80 3.48
CA ILE A 99 -3.00 0.65 2.09
C ILE A 99 -1.91 1.19 1.16
N ALA A 100 -1.55 0.42 0.13
CA ALA A 100 -0.67 0.88 -0.94
C ALA A 100 -1.43 0.92 -2.28
N PHE A 101 -0.97 1.80 -3.16
CA PHE A 101 -1.49 1.97 -4.53
C PHE A 101 -0.35 1.84 -5.54
N TYR A 102 -0.65 1.52 -6.78
CA TYR A 102 0.38 1.40 -7.82
C TYR A 102 1.05 2.72 -8.19
N ARG A 103 0.33 3.84 -8.05
CA ARG A 103 0.82 5.19 -8.35
C ARG A 103 0.34 6.15 -7.27
N VAL A 104 1.23 7.04 -6.87
CA VAL A 104 0.95 8.13 -5.93
C VAL A 104 1.58 9.41 -6.47
N GLU A 105 1.00 10.54 -6.10
CA GLU A 105 1.59 11.87 -6.24
C GLU A 105 2.39 12.18 -4.97
N LEU A 106 3.61 12.67 -5.14
CA LEU A 106 4.45 13.15 -4.05
C LEU A 106 4.66 14.66 -4.23
N ASP A 107 4.40 15.43 -3.18
CA ASP A 107 4.61 16.89 -3.14
C ASP A 107 5.99 17.25 -2.58
#